data_AF-A0A966I8C3-F1
#
_entry.id   AF-A0A966I8C3-F1
#
_cell.length_a   1.000
_cell.length_b   1.000
_cell.length_c   1.000
_cell.angle_alpha   90.00
_cell.angle_beta   90.00
_cell.angle_gamma   90.00
#
_symmetry.space_group_name_H-M   'P 1'
#
loop_
_entity.id
_entity.type
_entity.pdbx_description
1 polymer ?
#
loop_
_entity_poly.entity_id
_entity_poly.type
_entity_poly.pdbx_seq_one_letter_code
_entity_poly.pdbx_strand_id
1 'polypeptide(L)'
;MARGDVDVVGVAGNHRRPATAGFEPPVTVARLPLRGTVLVESTLRLGWPLVERATGHVDVLHATSIIPLAARQSTPLVVTVHDLAFLHHPGYFTARGRRVFGRALAQVRERATLILCSSQATLADCVENGVDPARLRLVPLGVRVR
;
A
#
# COMPACT_ATOMS: atom_id res chain seq x y z
N MET A 1 -12.65 -14.11 -10.92
CA MET A 1 -12.01 -14.36 -12.24
C MET A 1 -11.02 -13.24 -12.47
N ALA A 2 -9.80 -13.56 -12.93
CA ALA A 2 -8.87 -12.53 -13.39
C ALA A 2 -9.46 -11.86 -14.63
N ARG A 3 -9.44 -10.53 -14.70
CA ARG A 3 -9.86 -9.84 -15.93
C ARG A 3 -8.73 -9.95 -16.94
N GLY A 4 -9.03 -10.31 -18.18
CA GLY A 4 -8.02 -10.51 -19.24
C GLY A 4 -7.42 -9.22 -19.80
N ASP A 5 -7.90 -8.07 -19.36
CA ASP A 5 -7.45 -6.72 -19.74
C ASP A 5 -6.45 -6.12 -18.73
N VAL A 6 -6.10 -6.83 -17.66
CA VAL A 6 -5.17 -6.35 -16.63
C VAL A 6 -4.07 -7.38 -16.38
N ASP A 7 -2.82 -6.96 -16.57
CA ASP A 7 -1.66 -7.70 -16.09
C ASP A 7 -1.32 -7.26 -14.65
N VAL A 8 -1.16 -8.23 -13.76
CA VAL A 8 -0.90 -7.99 -12.33
C VAL A 8 0.44 -8.60 -11.96
N VAL A 9 1.35 -7.72 -11.52
CA VAL A 9 2.64 -8.10 -10.97
C VAL A 9 2.69 -7.73 -9.49
N GLY A 10 2.95 -8.71 -8.62
CA GLY A 10 3.27 -8.47 -7.22
C GLY A 10 4.68 -7.91 -7.09
N VAL A 11 4.91 -7.05 -6.09
CA VAL A 11 6.25 -6.54 -5.79
C VAL A 11 6.60 -6.83 -4.34
N ALA A 12 7.75 -7.48 -4.13
CA ALA A 12 8.25 -7.80 -2.80
C ALA A 12 9.70 -7.32 -2.62
N GLY A 13 10.10 -7.14 -1.37
CA GLY A 13 11.51 -6.96 -1.04
C GLY A 13 12.31 -8.25 -1.24
N ASN A 14 13.64 -8.16 -1.15
CA ASN A 14 14.48 -9.34 -1.23
C ASN A 14 14.40 -10.16 0.08
N HIS A 15 13.92 -11.40 0.03
CA HIS A 15 13.83 -12.27 1.20
C HIS A 15 14.90 -13.36 1.15
N ARG A 16 15.59 -13.59 2.29
CA ARG A 16 16.56 -14.69 2.44
C ARG A 16 15.92 -16.02 2.81
N ARG A 17 14.73 -15.97 3.40
CA ARG A 17 13.97 -17.16 3.82
C ARG A 17 12.92 -17.47 2.76
N PRO A 18 12.60 -18.76 2.54
CA PRO A 18 11.49 -19.14 1.70
C PRO A 18 10.19 -18.56 2.24
N ALA A 19 9.19 -18.41 1.35
CA ALA A 19 7.85 -18.02 1.77
C ALA A 19 7.30 -19.03 2.79
N THR A 20 6.55 -18.54 3.78
CA THR A 20 5.83 -19.43 4.70
C THR A 20 4.85 -20.28 3.88
N ALA A 21 4.90 -21.60 4.07
CA ALA A 21 3.99 -22.51 3.39
C ALA A 21 2.52 -22.18 3.72
N GLY A 22 1.63 -22.30 2.74
CA GLY A 22 0.18 -22.13 2.93
C GLY A 22 -0.48 -21.09 2.02
N PHE A 23 0.28 -20.17 1.44
CA PHE A 23 -0.24 -19.26 0.42
C PHE A 23 0.84 -18.84 -0.57
N GLU A 24 0.60 -19.10 -1.85
CA GLU A 24 1.39 -18.57 -2.96
C GLU A 24 0.54 -17.56 -3.72
N PRO A 25 1.05 -16.32 -3.94
CA PRO A 25 0.34 -15.37 -4.76
C PRO A 25 0.08 -15.96 -6.15
N PRO A 26 -1.15 -15.89 -6.69
CA PRO A 26 -1.48 -16.43 -8.01
C PRO A 26 -0.95 -15.53 -9.15
N VAL A 27 0.01 -14.66 -8.86
CA VAL A 27 0.57 -13.65 -9.75
C VAL A 27 2.09 -13.70 -9.66
N THR A 28 2.77 -13.33 -10.74
CA THR A 28 4.23 -13.19 -10.75
C THR A 28 4.66 -12.13 -9.75
N VAL A 29 5.73 -12.41 -8.98
CA VAL A 29 6.26 -11.47 -7.98
C VAL A 29 7.67 -11.02 -8.36
N ALA A 30 7.80 -9.73 -8.69
CA ALA A 30 9.08 -9.06 -8.92
C ALA A 30 9.75 -8.68 -7.60
N ARG A 31 11.09 -8.66 -7.57
CA ARG A 31 11.88 -8.43 -6.35
C ARG A 31 12.68 -7.14 -6.40
N LEU A 32 12.56 -6.34 -5.35
CA LEU A 32 13.38 -5.16 -5.10
C LEU A 32 14.65 -5.52 -4.32
N PRO A 33 15.74 -4.74 -4.44
CA PRO A 33 17.03 -5.07 -3.80
C PRO A 33 17.01 -4.92 -2.27
N LEU A 34 16.12 -4.07 -1.74
CA LEU A 34 15.97 -3.84 -0.30
C LEU A 34 14.92 -4.78 0.31
N ARG A 35 14.91 -4.86 1.65
CA ARG A 35 14.04 -5.77 2.39
C ARG A 35 13.61 -5.24 3.74
N GLY A 36 12.51 -5.79 4.25
CA GLY A 36 12.00 -5.50 5.59
C GLY A 36 11.90 -4.00 5.86
N THR A 37 12.32 -3.58 7.05
CA THR A 37 12.17 -2.16 7.41
C THR A 37 13.10 -1.22 6.64
N VAL A 38 14.20 -1.72 6.06
CA VAL A 38 15.05 -0.90 5.20
C VAL A 38 14.29 -0.50 3.94
N LEU A 39 13.57 -1.45 3.31
CA LEU A 39 12.71 -1.13 2.15
C LEU A 39 11.63 -0.09 2.50
N VAL A 40 10.94 -0.29 3.62
CA VAL A 40 9.87 0.62 4.09
C VAL A 40 10.41 2.03 4.35
N GLU A 41 11.49 2.15 5.12
CA GLU A 41 12.02 3.46 5.50
C GLU A 41 12.68 4.17 4.31
N SER A 42 13.42 3.45 3.45
CA SER A 42 13.99 4.03 2.24
C SER A 42 12.91 4.51 1.28
N THR A 43 11.83 3.75 1.12
CA THR A 43 10.69 4.18 0.30
C THR A 43 10.06 5.46 0.83
N LEU A 44 9.68 5.49 2.11
CA LEU A 44 8.92 6.60 2.69
C LEU A 44 9.77 7.87 2.89
N ARG A 45 11.09 7.74 2.97
CA ARG A 45 11.99 8.88 3.22
C ARG A 45 12.72 9.36 1.99
N LEU A 46 13.03 8.46 1.07
CA LEU A 46 13.93 8.73 -0.07
C LEU A 46 13.23 8.50 -1.42
N GLY A 47 12.01 7.98 -1.45
CA GLY A 47 11.35 7.62 -2.70
C GLY A 47 12.08 6.53 -3.48
N TRP A 48 12.76 5.61 -2.78
CA TRP A 48 13.60 4.57 -3.43
C TRP A 48 13.60 3.25 -2.65
N PRO A 49 13.72 2.09 -3.33
CA PRO A 49 13.79 1.89 -4.79
C PRO A 49 12.43 2.00 -5.46
N LEU A 50 12.46 2.48 -6.70
CA LEU A 50 11.29 2.51 -7.57
C LEU A 50 10.88 1.07 -7.94
N VAL A 51 9.58 0.77 -7.87
CA VAL A 51 9.01 -0.52 -8.29
C VAL A 51 9.38 -0.86 -9.74
N GLU A 52 9.49 0.17 -10.59
CA GLU A 52 9.83 0.04 -12.01
C GLU A 52 11.24 -0.53 -12.24
N ARG A 53 12.12 -0.54 -11.23
CA ARG A 53 13.42 -1.23 -11.33
C ARG A 53 13.29 -2.75 -11.41
N ALA A 54 12.18 -3.31 -10.93
CA ALA A 54 11.92 -4.74 -10.92
C ALA A 54 10.80 -5.14 -11.90
N THR A 55 9.86 -4.23 -12.18
CA THR A 55 8.69 -4.51 -13.03
C THR A 55 8.79 -3.96 -14.45
N GLY A 56 9.71 -3.01 -14.70
CA GLY A 56 9.60 -2.15 -15.88
C GLY A 56 8.49 -1.11 -15.70
N HIS A 57 7.99 -0.54 -16.80
CA HIS A 57 6.89 0.43 -16.78
C HIS A 57 5.61 -0.20 -16.20
N VAL A 58 4.89 0.56 -15.38
CA VAL A 58 3.58 0.17 -14.85
C VAL A 58 2.60 1.34 -14.98
N ASP A 59 1.37 1.05 -15.34
CA ASP A 59 0.35 2.07 -15.56
C ASP A 59 -0.31 2.54 -14.26
N VAL A 60 -0.33 1.70 -13.24
CA VAL A 60 -0.87 1.99 -11.91
C VAL A 60 -0.08 1.24 -10.84
N LEU A 61 0.27 1.91 -9.75
CA LEU A 61 0.74 1.26 -8.53
C LEU A 61 -0.42 1.16 -7.53
N HIS A 62 -0.78 -0.06 -7.12
CA HIS A 62 -1.76 -0.28 -6.05
C HIS A 62 -1.08 -0.76 -4.76
N ALA A 63 -1.08 0.09 -3.73
CA ALA A 63 -0.71 -0.29 -2.38
C ALA A 63 -1.92 -0.90 -1.66
N THR A 64 -1.88 -2.18 -1.34
CA THR A 64 -2.99 -2.89 -0.67
C THR A 64 -3.04 -2.66 0.86
N SER A 65 -2.19 -1.75 1.35
CA SER A 65 -2.15 -1.23 2.71
C SER A 65 -1.66 0.23 2.68
N ILE A 66 -1.69 0.91 3.84
CA ILE A 66 -1.35 2.33 3.94
C ILE A 66 0.11 2.67 3.61
N ILE A 67 1.01 1.69 3.50
CA ILE A 67 2.43 1.90 3.17
C ILE A 67 2.65 1.64 1.67
N PRO A 68 2.65 2.68 0.81
CA PRO A 68 2.98 2.51 -0.60
C PRO A 68 4.48 2.24 -0.79
N LEU A 69 4.82 1.43 -1.81
CA LEU A 69 6.18 1.38 -2.35
C LEU A 69 6.47 2.63 -3.20
N ALA A 70 7.76 2.94 -3.41
CA ALA A 70 8.11 4.06 -4.26
C ALA A 70 7.91 3.71 -5.74
N ALA A 71 7.32 4.63 -6.50
CA ALA A 71 7.19 4.56 -7.97
C ALA A 71 7.58 5.90 -8.59
N ARG A 72 7.69 5.97 -9.91
CA ARG A 72 7.86 7.25 -10.62
C ARG A 72 6.71 8.21 -10.29
N GLN A 73 7.00 9.51 -10.26
CA GLN A 73 6.00 10.51 -9.89
C GLN A 73 4.80 10.53 -10.86
N SER A 74 5.03 10.19 -12.13
CA SER A 74 3.99 10.08 -13.15
C SER A 74 3.09 8.84 -12.99
N THR A 75 3.51 7.84 -12.21
CA THR A 75 2.74 6.61 -11.98
C THR A 75 1.61 6.88 -10.99
N PRO A 76 0.33 6.78 -11.41
CA PRO A 76 -0.82 6.91 -10.52
C PRO A 76 -0.76 5.93 -9.37
N LEU A 77 -1.02 6.43 -8.15
CA LEU A 77 -0.97 5.64 -6.93
C LEU A 77 -2.40 5.41 -6.40
N VAL A 78 -2.82 4.15 -6.36
CA VAL A 78 -4.04 3.71 -5.67
C VAL A 78 -3.64 3.11 -4.33
N VAL A 79 -4.36 3.44 -3.26
CA VAL A 79 -4.06 2.94 -1.90
C VAL A 79 -5.32 2.40 -1.27
N THR A 80 -5.27 1.17 -0.75
CA THR A 80 -6.31 0.66 0.14
C THR A 80 -5.94 0.98 1.58
N VAL A 81 -6.81 1.72 2.26
CA VAL A 81 -6.74 1.97 3.70
C VAL A 81 -7.78 1.08 4.37
N HIS A 82 -7.33 0.33 5.38
CA HIS A 82 -8.21 -0.54 6.17
C HIS A 82 -8.68 0.17 7.44
N ASP A 83 -7.78 0.89 8.10
CA ASP A 83 -8.04 1.67 9.31
C ASP A 83 -6.93 2.72 9.51
N LEU A 84 -7.17 3.71 10.37
CA LEU A 84 -6.14 4.60 10.92
C LEU A 84 -6.02 4.42 12.44
N ALA A 85 -6.16 3.19 12.95
CA ALA A 85 -6.19 2.91 14.38
C ALA A 85 -4.95 3.40 15.13
N PHE A 86 -3.82 3.57 14.44
CA PHE A 86 -2.58 4.13 15.00
C PHE A 86 -2.69 5.59 15.46
N LEU A 87 -3.72 6.32 15.03
CA LEU A 87 -4.05 7.67 15.48
C LEU A 87 -4.89 7.63 16.76
N HIS A 88 -5.88 6.74 16.83
CA HIS A 88 -6.85 6.65 17.91
C HIS A 88 -6.36 5.83 19.11
N HIS A 89 -5.55 4.80 18.86
CA HIS A 89 -5.05 3.89 19.89
C HIS A 89 -3.52 3.81 19.88
N PRO A 90 -2.80 4.93 20.09
CA PRO A 90 -1.34 4.97 19.96
C PRO A 90 -0.59 4.01 20.91
N GLY A 91 -1.23 3.57 22.00
CA GLY A 91 -0.70 2.57 22.93
C GLY A 91 -0.58 1.17 22.36
N TYR A 92 -1.34 0.82 21.31
CA TYR A 92 -1.26 -0.49 20.63
C TYR A 92 -0.11 -0.56 19.62
N PHE A 93 0.59 0.55 19.39
CA PHE A 93 1.62 0.67 18.37
C PHE A 93 2.95 1.09 18.97
N THR A 94 4.04 0.50 18.50
CA THR A 94 5.37 0.98 18.84
C THR A 94 5.56 2.42 18.37
N ALA A 95 6.39 3.19 19.09
CA ALA A 95 6.72 4.57 18.69
C ALA A 95 7.29 4.65 17.26
N ARG A 96 8.04 3.61 16.84
CA ARG A 96 8.52 3.48 15.45
C ARG A 96 7.36 3.27 14.48
N GLY A 97 6.46 2.32 14.78
CA GLY A 97 5.28 2.03 13.95
C GLY A 97 4.44 3.28 13.70
N ARG A 98 4.15 4.05 14.76
CA ARG A 98 3.40 5.31 14.63
C ARG A 98 4.10 6.33 13.73
N ARG A 99 5.43 6.48 13.83
CA ARG A 99 6.19 7.36 12.93
C ARG A 99 6.16 6.89 11.48
N VAL A 100 6.21 5.58 11.25
CA VAL A 100 6.13 5.00 9.90
C VAL A 100 4.74 5.23 9.31
N PHE A 101 3.68 4.88 10.04
CA PHE A 101 2.30 5.06 9.58
C PHE A 101 1.93 6.53 9.41
N GLY A 102 2.38 7.43 10.28
CA GLY A 102 2.19 8.87 10.12
C GLY A 102 2.82 9.41 8.83
N ARG A 103 4.05 9.00 8.50
CA ARG A 103 4.69 9.36 7.22
C ARG A 103 3.97 8.76 6.02
N ALA A 104 3.56 7.50 6.14
CA ALA A 104 2.82 6.82 5.09
C ALA A 104 1.49 7.55 4.81
N LEU A 105 0.72 7.88 5.85
CA LEU A 105 -0.52 8.66 5.72
C LEU A 105 -0.27 10.04 5.08
N ALA A 106 0.79 10.75 5.48
CA ALA A 106 1.15 12.03 4.84
C ALA A 106 1.42 11.85 3.34
N GLN A 107 2.23 10.85 2.95
CA GLN A 107 2.51 10.55 1.55
C GLN A 107 1.25 10.13 0.78
N VAL A 108 0.35 9.35 1.40
CA VAL A 108 -0.93 8.95 0.80
C VAL A 108 -1.80 10.17 0.54
N ARG A 109 -1.94 11.08 1.52
CA ARG A 109 -2.68 12.34 1.38
C ARG A 109 -2.12 13.19 0.23
N GLU A 110 -0.81 13.30 0.11
CA GLU A 110 -0.18 14.13 -0.91
C GLU A 110 -0.21 13.50 -2.31
N ARG A 111 0.00 12.18 -2.43
CA ARG A 111 0.33 11.55 -3.71
C ARG A 111 -0.74 10.61 -4.28
N ALA A 112 -1.58 9.99 -3.46
CA ALA A 112 -2.48 8.93 -3.95
C ALA A 112 -3.53 9.46 -4.93
N THR A 113 -3.53 9.06 -6.19
CA THR A 113 -4.57 9.41 -7.14
C THR A 113 -5.96 8.97 -6.66
N LEU A 114 -6.05 7.81 -6.01
CA LEU A 114 -7.29 7.26 -5.45
C LEU A 114 -7.03 6.51 -4.15
N ILE A 115 -7.93 6.64 -3.18
CA ILE A 115 -7.87 5.95 -1.90
C ILE A 115 -9.14 5.12 -1.73
N LEU A 116 -8.97 3.82 -1.55
CA LEU A 116 -10.03 2.85 -1.34
C LEU A 116 -10.18 2.60 0.16
N CYS A 117 -11.38 2.81 0.69
CA CYS A 117 -11.71 2.58 2.09
C CYS A 117 -12.53 1.31 2.21
N SER A 118 -12.11 0.39 3.09
CA SER A 118 -12.79 -0.90 3.30
C SER A 118 -14.14 -0.79 4.01
N SER A 119 -14.44 0.35 4.63
CA SER A 119 -15.68 0.59 5.37
C SER A 119 -16.04 2.08 5.41
N GLN A 120 -17.28 2.39 5.80
CA GLN A 120 -17.72 3.76 6.04
C GLN A 120 -16.93 4.42 7.19
N ALA A 121 -16.61 3.65 8.24
CA ALA A 121 -15.79 4.14 9.35
C ALA A 121 -14.40 4.57 8.86
N THR A 122 -13.74 3.74 8.04
CA THR A 122 -12.43 4.06 7.46
C THR A 122 -12.49 5.28 6.53
N LEU A 123 -13.58 5.45 5.79
CA LEU A 123 -13.80 6.60 4.92
C LEU A 123 -13.93 7.89 5.73
N ALA A 124 -14.79 7.89 6.76
CA ALA A 124 -14.95 9.01 7.67
C ALA A 124 -13.63 9.39 8.34
N ASP A 125 -12.89 8.39 8.85
CA ASP A 125 -11.60 8.57 9.49
C ASP A 125 -10.57 9.19 8.53
N CYS A 126 -10.59 8.80 7.25
CA CYS A 126 -9.74 9.43 6.22
C CYS A 126 -10.11 10.90 5.98
N VAL A 127 -11.40 11.25 5.94
CA VAL A 127 -11.88 12.64 5.78
C VAL A 127 -11.46 13.49 6.99
N GLU A 128 -11.69 12.98 8.20
CA GLU A 128 -11.31 13.65 9.46
C GLU A 128 -9.80 13.92 9.53
N ASN A 129 -8.99 13.04 8.93
CA ASN A 129 -7.54 13.17 8.85
C ASN A 129 -7.06 13.90 7.58
N GLY A 130 -7.93 14.68 6.94
CA GLY A 130 -7.57 15.65 5.91
C GLY A 130 -7.21 15.00 4.58
N VAL A 131 -7.82 13.87 4.23
CA VAL A 131 -7.86 13.36 2.85
C VAL A 131 -9.01 14.04 2.11
N ASP A 132 -8.75 14.47 0.87
CA ASP A 132 -9.77 15.03 -0.01
C ASP A 132 -10.87 13.98 -0.33
N PRO A 133 -12.15 14.25 0.02
CA PRO A 133 -13.27 13.36 -0.27
C PRO A 133 -13.40 12.97 -1.75
N ALA A 134 -13.00 13.84 -2.68
CA ALA A 134 -13.07 13.55 -4.11
C ALA A 134 -12.19 12.35 -4.52
N ARG A 135 -11.13 12.07 -3.74
CA ARG A 135 -10.18 10.97 -3.95
C ARG A 135 -10.54 9.70 -3.17
N LEU A 136 -11.60 9.72 -2.36
CA LEU A 136 -12.02 8.57 -1.54
C LEU A 136 -13.10 7.74 -2.24
N ARG A 137 -12.99 6.41 -2.16
CA ARG A 137 -14.03 5.47 -2.62
C ARG A 137 -14.26 4.38 -1.59
N LEU A 138 -15.52 4.17 -1.21
CA LEU A 138 -15.91 3.03 -0.40
C LEU A 138 -15.88 1.76 -1.27
N VAL A 139 -15.03 0.80 -0.89
CA VAL A 139 -14.94 -0.52 -1.52
C VAL A 139 -14.94 -1.57 -0.41
N PRO A 140 -16.12 -2.12 -0.05
CA PRO A 140 -16.22 -3.12 1.00
C PRO A 140 -15.43 -4.38 0.66
N LEU A 141 -14.93 -5.07 1.69
CA LEU A 141 -14.22 -6.34 1.52
C LEU A 141 -15.19 -7.43 1.01
N GLY A 142 -14.72 -8.18 0.01
CA GLY A 142 -15.46 -9.33 -0.51
C GLY A 142 -15.33 -10.54 0.42
N VAL A 143 -16.34 -11.42 0.37
CA VAL A 143 -16.32 -12.74 1.00
C VAL A 143 -16.53 -13.82 -0.05
N ARG A 144 -15.85 -14.95 0.10
CA ARG A 144 -16.13 -16.14 -0.73
C ARG A 144 -17.32 -16.86 -0.11
N VAL A 145 -18.49 -16.74 -0.74
CA VAL A 145 -19.66 -17.56 -0.39
C VAL A 145 -19.36 -18.98 -0.88
N ARG A 146 -19.62 -19.97 0.00
CA ARG A 146 -19.38 -21.39 -0.27
C ARG A 146 -20.25 -21.90 -1.42
#